data_AF-A0A820E4D9-F1
#
_entry.id   AF-A0A820E4D9-F1
#
_cell.length_a   1.000
_cell.length_b   1.000
_cell.length_c   1.000
_cell.angle_alpha   90.00
_cell.angle_beta   90.00
_cell.angle_gamma   90.00
#
_symmetry.space_group_name_H-M   'P 1'
#
loop_
_entity.id
_entity.type
_entity.pdbx_description
1 polymer ?
#
loop_
_entity_poly.entity_id
_entity_poly.type
_entity_poly.pdbx_seq_one_letter_code
_entity_poly.pdbx_strand_id
1 'polypeptide(L)'
;MQHLITFNFRFNLFSQLESEDLNSFRTSFWLEEKQWFVAYGYQCLFSVPYFNTRFAKEYFQFPVYSTVPNNKIFSDCIDTLDLSETVYNVDHQYMHVKTLTLCYPVILSSIERIVNLNEIQHFILLSMVDNFPIIEILNKMPNLCQISLSVCVKYFLKEIRSKTLENIRILTINPSYMDDNDYNIEKLSIVFPNIEHLYVKHICVIAKMFSFLDRFKYLSTASFQYMPLSSSDVTTRQHCLTIQSALDRIRRVQRFHYTYRLDYVSVYFWL
;
A
#
# COMPACT_ATOMS: atom_id res chain seq x y z
N MET A 1 21.11 9.20 -2.54
CA MET A 1 20.46 9.34 -1.22
C MET A 1 21.48 9.96 -0.27
N GLN A 2 21.24 11.18 0.20
CA GLN A 2 22.07 11.79 1.24
C GLN A 2 21.92 10.94 2.50
N HIS A 3 23.00 10.29 2.92
CA HIS A 3 23.08 9.65 4.23
C HIS A 3 22.82 10.74 5.27
N LEU A 4 21.73 10.63 6.02
CA LEU A 4 21.60 11.38 7.28
C LEU A 4 22.76 10.93 8.14
N ILE A 5 23.75 11.81 8.28
CA ILE A 5 24.94 11.61 9.09
C ILE A 5 24.44 11.35 10.50
N THR A 6 24.55 10.10 10.95
CA THR A 6 24.26 9.72 12.33
C THR A 6 25.20 10.51 13.22
N PHE A 7 24.70 11.56 13.88
CA PHE A 7 25.47 12.25 14.90
C PHE A 7 25.54 11.33 16.12
N ASN A 8 26.64 10.58 16.21
CA ASN A 8 26.94 9.71 17.32
C ASN A 8 27.58 10.58 18.42
N PHE A 9 26.75 11.23 19.24
CA PHE A 9 27.27 11.92 20.41
C PHE A 9 27.57 10.88 21.48
N ARG A 10 28.86 10.65 21.75
CA ARG A 10 29.34 9.86 22.88
C ARG A 10 29.86 10.82 23.93
N PHE A 11 29.11 10.99 25.02
CA PHE A 11 29.59 11.73 26.17
C PHE A 11 30.15 10.74 27.20
N ASN A 12 31.43 10.85 27.51
CA ASN A 12 31.99 10.21 28.70
C ASN A 12 31.52 10.99 29.91
N LEU A 13 30.80 10.32 30.81
CA LEU A 13 30.31 10.94 32.03
C LEU A 13 31.26 10.56 33.16
N PHE A 14 31.73 11.56 33.89
CA PHE A 14 32.62 11.36 35.04
C PHE A 14 31.87 10.81 36.27
N SER A 15 30.54 10.83 36.25
CA SER A 15 29.66 10.36 37.32
C SER A 15 28.58 9.42 36.78
N GLN A 16 28.13 8.48 37.60
CA GLN A 16 26.95 7.68 37.28
C GLN A 16 25.71 8.57 37.28
N LEU A 17 24.92 8.52 36.19
CA LEU A 17 23.61 9.18 36.14
C LEU A 17 22.57 8.34 36.87
N GLU A 18 21.68 8.99 37.61
CA GLU A 18 20.46 8.37 38.12
C GLU A 18 19.38 8.35 37.04
N SER A 19 18.37 7.49 37.20
CA SER A 19 17.29 7.38 36.20
C SER A 19 16.50 8.68 36.03
N GLU A 20 16.47 9.54 37.05
CA GLU A 20 15.79 10.83 37.02
C GLU A 20 16.53 11.86 36.15
N ASP A 21 17.86 11.82 36.13
CA ASP A 21 18.69 12.70 35.30
C ASP A 21 18.42 12.48 33.80
N LEU A 22 18.15 11.22 33.42
CA LEU A 22 17.83 10.85 32.03
C LEU A 22 16.48 11.41 31.56
N ASN A 23 15.55 11.68 32.47
CA ASN A 23 14.24 12.23 32.10
C ASN A 23 14.36 13.66 31.55
N SER A 24 15.39 14.41 31.94
CA SER A 24 15.67 15.74 31.38
C SER A 24 16.05 15.71 29.90
N PHE A 25 16.54 14.56 29.40
CA PHE A 25 16.90 14.34 28.00
C PHE A 25 15.78 13.66 27.19
N ARG A 26 14.72 13.18 27.84
CA ARG A 26 13.54 12.55 27.22
C ARG A 26 12.44 13.58 26.96
N THR A 27 12.80 14.72 26.41
CA THR A 27 11.83 15.76 26.05
C THR A 27 10.99 15.33 24.85
N SER A 28 9.80 15.92 24.70
CA SER A 28 8.95 15.74 23.50
C SER A 28 9.69 16.11 22.22
N PHE A 29 10.59 17.10 22.26
CA PHE A 29 11.46 17.43 21.13
C PHE A 29 12.29 16.22 20.65
N TRP A 30 12.93 15.48 21.55
CA TRP A 30 13.74 14.33 21.17
C TRP A 30 12.86 13.14 20.75
N LEU A 31 11.79 12.86 21.48
CA LEU A 31 10.98 11.66 21.28
C LEU A 31 9.96 11.80 20.13
N GLU A 32 9.27 12.92 20.04
CA GLU A 32 8.17 13.13 19.09
C GLU A 32 8.67 13.80 17.80
N GLU A 33 9.56 14.79 17.94
CA GLU A 33 10.02 15.61 16.81
C GLU A 33 11.24 15.02 16.10
N LYS A 34 12.24 14.57 16.87
CA LYS A 34 13.44 13.94 16.33
C LYS A 34 13.33 12.42 16.22
N GLN A 35 12.38 11.82 16.93
CA GLN A 35 12.27 10.37 17.06
C GLN A 35 13.62 9.79 17.50
N TRP A 36 14.24 10.28 18.57
CA TRP A 36 15.50 9.79 19.12
C TRP A 36 15.28 9.43 20.59
N PHE A 37 15.91 8.37 21.09
CA PHE A 37 15.93 8.09 22.52
C PHE A 37 17.35 8.14 23.08
N VAL A 38 17.45 8.53 24.35
CA VAL A 38 18.73 8.63 25.07
C VAL A 38 18.92 7.37 25.93
N ALA A 39 20.03 6.67 25.69
CA ALA A 39 20.43 5.48 26.43
C ALA A 39 21.68 5.76 27.28
N TYR A 40 21.79 5.09 28.44
CA TYR A 40 22.94 5.19 29.33
C TYR A 40 23.46 3.79 29.68
N GLY A 41 24.74 3.56 29.45
CA GLY A 41 25.43 2.31 29.75
C GLY A 41 26.94 2.47 29.64
N TYR A 42 27.71 1.70 30.41
CA TYR A 42 29.19 1.80 30.46
C TYR A 42 29.72 3.22 30.66
N GLN A 43 29.08 4.00 31.54
CA GLN A 43 29.42 5.42 31.80
C GLN A 43 29.35 6.33 30.56
N CYS A 44 28.62 5.90 29.53
CA CYS A 44 28.44 6.64 28.29
C CYS A 44 26.96 6.94 28.07
N LEU A 45 26.67 8.16 27.60
CA LEU A 45 25.35 8.57 27.11
C LEU A 45 25.34 8.47 25.57
N PHE A 46 24.28 7.89 25.01
CA PHE A 46 24.11 7.73 23.56
C PHE A 46 22.76 8.29 23.11
N SER A 47 22.74 9.05 22.01
CA SER A 47 21.53 9.38 21.27
C SER A 47 21.30 8.37 20.15
N VAL A 48 20.19 7.63 20.21
CA VAL A 48 19.89 6.59 19.24
C VAL A 48 18.69 7.03 18.41
N PRO A 49 18.83 7.16 17.08
CA PRO A 49 17.68 7.42 16.24
C PRO A 49 16.69 6.26 16.35
N TYR A 50 15.44 6.59 16.67
CA TYR A 50 14.26 5.73 16.56
C TYR A 50 13.96 5.55 15.07
N PHE A 51 14.74 4.67 14.44
CA PHE A 51 14.34 4.12 13.15
C PHE A 51 13.36 3.00 13.39
N ASN A 52 12.10 3.36 13.64
CA ASN A 52 11.04 2.36 13.61
C ASN A 52 10.56 2.22 12.17
N THR A 53 11.43 1.67 11.33
CA THR A 53 11.08 1.26 9.98
C THR A 53 9.83 0.40 10.08
N ARG A 54 8.74 0.83 9.46
CA ARG A 54 7.48 0.06 9.39
C ARG A 54 7.37 -0.81 8.13
N PHE A 55 8.37 -0.68 7.26
CA PHE A 55 8.44 -1.26 5.93
C PHE A 55 9.66 -2.19 5.79
N ALA A 56 9.43 -3.47 5.48
CA ALA A 56 10.51 -4.41 5.16
C ALA A 56 10.46 -4.84 3.70
N LYS A 57 11.63 -5.20 3.18
CA LYS A 57 11.80 -5.97 1.94
C LYS A 57 12.32 -7.37 2.27
N GLU A 58 12.39 -8.25 1.28
CA GLU A 58 12.91 -9.62 1.40
C GLU A 58 14.30 -9.73 2.05
N TYR A 59 15.16 -8.72 1.89
CA TYR A 59 16.52 -8.67 2.44
C TYR A 59 16.65 -7.79 3.69
N PHE A 60 15.56 -7.51 4.39
CA PHE A 60 15.62 -6.71 5.60
C PHE A 60 16.51 -7.41 6.63
N GLN A 61 17.57 -6.71 7.03
CA GLN A 61 18.47 -7.13 8.10
C GLN A 61 18.23 -6.26 9.32
N PHE A 62 18.25 -6.88 10.50
CA PHE A 62 18.23 -6.12 11.74
C PHE A 62 19.45 -5.18 11.80
N PRO A 63 19.30 -3.99 12.40
CA PRO A 63 20.44 -3.12 12.63
C PRO A 63 21.56 -3.85 13.37
N VAL A 64 22.75 -3.91 12.76
CA VAL A 64 23.94 -4.58 13.34
C VAL A 64 24.38 -3.90 14.64
N TYR A 65 24.14 -2.59 14.76
CA TYR A 65 24.46 -1.80 15.93
C TYR A 65 23.20 -1.16 16.49
N SER A 66 22.63 -1.78 17.52
CA SER A 66 21.46 -1.31 18.24
C SER A 66 21.72 -1.35 19.74
N THR A 67 21.24 -0.35 20.47
CA THR A 67 21.22 -0.37 21.95
C THR A 67 19.96 -1.06 22.48
N VAL A 68 19.03 -1.47 21.60
CA VAL A 68 17.85 -2.24 22.00
C VAL A 68 18.30 -3.64 22.40
N PRO A 69 17.95 -4.11 23.61
CA PRO A 69 18.37 -5.42 24.10
C PRO A 69 17.73 -6.60 23.36
N ASN A 70 16.66 -6.36 22.58
CA ASN A 70 15.93 -7.38 21.84
C ASN A 70 15.58 -6.90 20.42
N ASN A 71 16.18 -7.53 19.41
CA ASN A 71 15.95 -7.20 18.01
C ASN A 71 14.53 -7.51 17.53
N LYS A 72 13.74 -8.30 18.28
CA LYS A 72 12.34 -8.58 17.97
C LYS A 72 11.50 -7.29 17.86
N ILE A 73 11.87 -6.23 18.59
CA ILE A 73 11.16 -4.95 18.47
C ILE A 73 11.14 -4.44 17.03
N PHE A 74 12.21 -4.71 16.26
CA PHE A 74 12.32 -4.26 14.88
C PHE A 74 11.37 -5.03 13.98
N SER A 75 11.24 -6.35 14.13
CA SER A 75 10.26 -7.14 13.37
C SER A 75 8.83 -6.83 13.77
N ASP A 76 8.58 -6.55 15.05
CA ASP A 76 7.23 -6.32 15.58
C ASP A 76 6.65 -4.98 15.09
N CYS A 77 7.50 -4.04 14.68
CA CYS A 77 7.06 -2.73 14.19
C CYS A 77 6.87 -2.67 12.67
N ILE A 78 7.26 -3.72 11.95
CA ILE A 78 7.00 -3.84 10.51
C ILE A 78 5.53 -4.19 10.31
N ASP A 79 4.81 -3.27 9.66
CA ASP A 79 3.42 -3.47 9.27
C ASP A 79 3.25 -3.67 7.75
N THR A 80 4.29 -3.39 6.98
CA THR A 80 4.29 -3.48 5.51
C THR A 80 5.48 -4.31 5.05
N LEU A 81 5.21 -5.35 4.26
CA LEU A 81 6.23 -6.22 3.69
C LEU A 81 6.11 -6.23 2.17
N ASP A 82 7.22 -6.00 1.50
CA ASP A 82 7.37 -6.14 0.06
C ASP A 82 8.24 -7.35 -0.25
N LEU A 83 7.72 -8.27 -1.06
CA LEU A 83 8.44 -9.45 -1.54
C LEU A 83 8.70 -9.25 -3.04
N SER A 84 9.82 -8.60 -3.36
CA SER A 84 10.20 -8.32 -4.74
C SER A 84 11.01 -9.42 -5.44
N GLU A 85 11.59 -10.33 -4.67
CA GLU A 85 12.45 -11.40 -5.19
C GLU A 85 12.11 -12.75 -4.55
N THR A 86 12.73 -13.81 -5.07
CA THR A 86 12.58 -15.13 -4.46
C THR A 86 13.23 -15.11 -3.08
N VAL A 87 12.44 -15.48 -2.08
CA VAL A 87 12.89 -15.38 -0.70
C VAL A 87 13.67 -16.64 -0.31
N TYR A 88 14.96 -16.46 -0.04
CA TYR A 88 15.84 -17.51 0.46
C TYR A 88 16.33 -17.14 1.87
N ASN A 89 16.26 -18.08 2.81
CA ASN A 89 16.86 -17.95 4.15
C ASN A 89 16.43 -16.72 4.95
N VAL A 90 15.13 -16.60 5.23
CA VAL A 90 14.65 -15.63 6.23
C VAL A 90 14.60 -16.31 7.59
N ASP A 91 15.36 -15.76 8.53
CA ASP A 91 15.52 -16.28 9.89
C ASP A 91 14.50 -15.71 10.89
N HIS A 92 13.62 -14.82 10.44
CA HIS A 92 12.64 -14.14 11.29
C HIS A 92 11.26 -14.05 10.64
N GLN A 93 10.21 -14.17 11.46
CA GLN A 93 8.83 -14.05 11.03
C GLN A 93 8.28 -12.68 11.43
N TYR A 94 7.57 -12.03 10.51
CA TYR A 94 6.83 -10.79 10.75
C TYR A 94 5.40 -11.09 11.19
N MET A 95 5.12 -10.88 12.48
CA MET A 95 3.84 -11.25 13.10
C MET A 95 2.76 -10.17 13.00
N HIS A 96 3.12 -8.93 12.64
CA HIS A 96 2.22 -7.77 12.68
C HIS A 96 2.06 -7.05 11.34
N VAL A 97 2.52 -7.68 10.24
CA VAL A 97 2.33 -7.16 8.90
C VAL A 97 0.84 -7.15 8.57
N LYS A 98 0.36 -5.98 8.14
CA LYS A 98 -1.01 -5.75 7.66
C LYS A 98 -1.06 -5.56 6.15
N THR A 99 0.04 -5.12 5.56
CA THR A 99 0.15 -4.88 4.11
C THR A 99 1.19 -5.79 3.50
N LEU A 100 0.79 -6.66 2.59
CA LEU A 100 1.69 -7.54 1.84
C LEU A 100 1.71 -7.15 0.37
N THR A 101 2.90 -6.88 -0.16
CA THR A 101 3.15 -6.64 -1.59
C THR A 101 3.90 -7.81 -2.19
N LEU A 102 3.42 -8.33 -3.33
CA LEU A 102 4.11 -9.34 -4.12
C LEU A 102 4.49 -8.75 -5.49
N CYS A 103 5.79 -8.59 -5.74
CA CYS A 103 6.30 -8.20 -7.07
C CYS A 103 6.73 -9.39 -7.92
N TYR A 104 6.92 -10.56 -7.31
CA TYR A 104 7.32 -11.77 -7.99
C TYR A 104 6.45 -12.95 -7.57
N PRO A 105 6.30 -14.00 -8.40
CA PRO A 105 5.67 -15.23 -7.99
C PRO A 105 6.45 -15.90 -6.85
N VAL A 106 5.98 -15.73 -5.61
CA VAL A 106 6.53 -16.39 -4.43
C VAL A 106 5.66 -17.59 -4.07
N ILE A 107 6.29 -18.72 -3.75
CA ILE A 107 5.59 -19.94 -3.33
C ILE A 107 4.90 -19.68 -1.99
N LEU A 108 3.63 -20.07 -1.85
CA LEU A 108 2.81 -19.83 -0.65
C LEU A 108 3.52 -20.29 0.65
N SER A 109 4.16 -21.45 0.65
CA SER A 109 4.89 -21.96 1.82
C SER A 109 6.06 -21.07 2.25
N SER A 110 6.67 -20.33 1.32
CA SER A 110 7.71 -19.35 1.65
C SER A 110 7.09 -18.11 2.29
N ILE A 111 5.95 -17.64 1.77
CA ILE A 111 5.20 -16.52 2.34
C ILE A 111 4.77 -16.85 3.78
N GLU A 112 4.15 -18.01 4.01
CA GLU A 112 3.66 -18.45 5.32
C GLU A 112 4.79 -18.57 6.37
N ARG A 113 6.04 -18.83 5.95
CA ARG A 113 7.21 -18.86 6.85
C ARG A 113 7.63 -17.47 7.32
N ILE A 114 7.37 -16.44 6.52
CA ILE A 114 7.88 -15.09 6.73
C ILE A 114 6.82 -14.18 7.33
N VAL A 115 5.55 -14.40 6.99
CA VAL A 115 4.45 -13.52 7.40
C VAL A 115 3.25 -14.31 7.90
N ASN A 116 2.64 -13.82 8.98
CA ASN A 116 1.34 -14.31 9.43
C ASN A 116 0.23 -13.80 8.50
N LEU A 117 -0.22 -14.64 7.56
CA LEU A 117 -1.23 -14.27 6.57
C LEU A 117 -2.59 -13.89 7.18
N ASN A 118 -2.87 -14.29 8.42
CA ASN A 118 -4.10 -13.92 9.11
C ASN A 118 -4.17 -12.42 9.44
N GLU A 119 -3.05 -11.73 9.59
CA GLU A 119 -3.01 -10.30 9.93
C GLU A 119 -3.13 -9.39 8.70
N ILE A 120 -3.05 -9.96 7.49
CA ILE A 120 -3.08 -9.19 6.25
C ILE A 120 -4.48 -8.59 6.04
N GLN A 121 -4.50 -7.26 5.95
CA GLN A 121 -5.68 -6.44 5.67
C GLN A 121 -5.62 -5.84 4.26
N HIS A 122 -4.40 -5.62 3.75
CA HIS A 122 -4.15 -5.07 2.41
C HIS A 122 -3.18 -5.95 1.63
N PHE A 123 -3.61 -6.40 0.45
CA PHE A 123 -2.79 -7.16 -0.47
C PHE A 123 -2.54 -6.38 -1.78
N ILE A 124 -1.26 -6.25 -2.16
CA ILE A 124 -0.82 -5.57 -3.37
C ILE A 124 -0.16 -6.59 -4.30
N LEU A 125 -0.76 -6.79 -5.47
CA LEU A 125 -0.23 -7.69 -6.50
C LEU A 125 0.36 -6.86 -7.64
N LEU A 126 1.68 -6.89 -7.79
CA LEU A 126 2.38 -6.12 -8.83
C LEU A 126 2.75 -6.96 -10.05
N SER A 127 2.88 -8.27 -9.90
CA SER A 127 3.14 -9.19 -11.02
C SER A 127 2.38 -10.50 -10.83
N MET A 128 2.05 -11.16 -11.94
CA MET A 128 1.41 -12.46 -11.96
C MET A 128 1.90 -13.24 -13.18
N VAL A 129 2.19 -14.52 -12.99
CA VAL A 129 2.46 -15.48 -14.07
C VAL A 129 1.28 -16.42 -14.24
N ASP A 130 1.20 -17.11 -15.37
CA ASP A 130 0.19 -18.16 -15.57
C ASP A 130 0.24 -19.20 -14.45
N ASN A 131 -0.94 -19.63 -13.97
CA ASN A 131 -1.12 -20.58 -12.86
C ASN A 131 -0.60 -20.11 -11.49
N PHE A 132 -0.43 -18.79 -11.28
CA PHE A 132 -0.13 -18.27 -9.95
C PHE A 132 -1.25 -18.63 -8.97
N PRO A 133 -0.95 -19.25 -7.80
CA PRO A 133 -1.97 -19.80 -6.88
C PRO A 133 -2.65 -18.69 -6.04
N ILE A 134 -3.18 -17.67 -6.70
CA ILE A 134 -3.78 -16.48 -6.06
C ILE A 134 -4.95 -16.85 -5.16
N ILE A 135 -5.80 -17.81 -5.55
CA ILE A 135 -6.95 -18.24 -4.75
C ILE A 135 -6.47 -18.82 -3.42
N GLU A 136 -5.43 -19.65 -3.45
CA GLU A 136 -4.88 -20.29 -2.25
C GLU A 136 -4.30 -19.26 -1.29
N ILE A 137 -3.56 -18.28 -1.82
CA ILE A 137 -3.01 -17.16 -1.05
C ILE A 137 -4.15 -16.36 -0.41
N LEU A 138 -5.17 -15.96 -1.18
CA LEU A 138 -6.29 -15.17 -0.68
C LEU A 138 -7.13 -15.93 0.35
N ASN A 139 -7.26 -17.26 0.25
CA ASN A 139 -7.94 -18.09 1.26
C ASN A 139 -7.27 -18.05 2.64
N LYS A 140 -5.97 -17.73 2.68
CA LYS A 140 -5.18 -17.64 3.92
C LYS A 140 -5.20 -16.25 4.55
N MET A 141 -5.90 -15.28 3.95
CA MET A 141 -6.00 -13.90 4.42
C MET A 141 -7.46 -13.58 4.84
N PRO A 142 -7.97 -14.14 5.94
CA PRO A 142 -9.36 -13.95 6.37
C PRO A 142 -9.73 -12.49 6.67
N ASN A 143 -8.77 -11.68 7.10
CA ASN A 143 -8.95 -10.27 7.45
C ASN A 143 -8.73 -9.31 6.28
N LEU A 144 -8.54 -9.84 5.07
CA LEU A 144 -8.30 -9.03 3.88
C LEU A 144 -9.54 -8.19 3.55
N CYS A 145 -9.36 -6.87 3.50
CA CYS A 145 -10.42 -5.91 3.16
C CYS A 145 -10.02 -4.98 2.00
N GLN A 146 -8.74 -4.97 1.63
CA GLN A 146 -8.21 -4.13 0.56
C GLN A 146 -7.34 -4.92 -0.42
N ILE A 147 -7.59 -4.73 -1.72
CA ILE A 147 -6.75 -5.29 -2.79
C ILE A 147 -6.28 -4.19 -3.74
N SER A 148 -5.01 -4.22 -4.11
CA SER A 148 -4.45 -3.40 -5.17
C SER A 148 -3.87 -4.28 -6.27
N LEU A 149 -4.44 -4.16 -7.46
CA LEU A 149 -4.03 -4.88 -8.66
C LEU A 149 -3.20 -3.95 -9.53
N SER A 150 -1.89 -4.20 -9.63
CA SER A 150 -1.04 -3.55 -10.66
C SER A 150 -0.64 -4.51 -11.78
N VAL A 151 -1.44 -5.57 -11.95
CA VAL A 151 -1.34 -6.56 -13.02
C VAL A 151 -2.48 -6.37 -14.01
N CYS A 152 -2.37 -7.03 -15.17
CA CYS A 152 -3.48 -7.13 -16.10
C CYS A 152 -4.71 -7.75 -15.42
N VAL A 153 -5.79 -6.97 -15.36
CA VAL A 153 -7.05 -7.39 -14.71
C VAL A 153 -7.59 -8.67 -15.34
N LYS A 154 -7.42 -8.84 -16.65
CA LYS A 154 -7.86 -10.05 -17.36
C LYS A 154 -7.17 -11.32 -16.83
N TYR A 155 -5.87 -11.25 -16.53
CA TYR A 155 -5.13 -12.38 -15.96
C TYR A 155 -5.58 -12.68 -14.54
N PHE A 156 -5.73 -11.65 -13.71
CA PHE A 156 -6.28 -11.82 -12.36
C PHE A 156 -7.67 -12.48 -12.38
N LEU A 157 -8.58 -12.00 -13.23
CA LEU A 157 -9.94 -12.54 -13.37
C LEU A 157 -9.97 -13.98 -13.90
N LYS A 158 -8.98 -14.38 -14.72
CA LYS A 158 -8.83 -15.76 -15.18
C LYS A 158 -8.43 -16.67 -14.01
N GLU A 159 -7.43 -16.26 -13.23
CA GLU A 159 -6.91 -17.07 -12.11
C GLU A 159 -7.85 -17.11 -10.91
N ILE A 160 -8.66 -16.07 -10.66
CA ILE A 160 -9.62 -16.05 -9.55
C ILE A 160 -10.82 -17.00 -9.78
N ARG A 161 -11.00 -17.52 -11.01
CA ARG A 161 -12.03 -18.51 -11.40
C ARG A 161 -13.43 -18.19 -10.85
N SER A 162 -13.82 -16.91 -10.89
CA SER A 162 -15.11 -16.42 -10.40
C SER A 162 -15.36 -16.57 -8.89
N LYS A 163 -14.33 -16.79 -8.06
CA LYS A 163 -14.49 -16.71 -6.61
C LYS A 163 -14.90 -15.30 -6.21
N THR A 164 -16.00 -15.19 -5.47
CA THR A 164 -16.46 -13.94 -4.89
C THR A 164 -15.61 -13.58 -3.65
N LEU A 165 -15.17 -12.33 -3.58
CA LEU A 165 -14.37 -11.77 -2.50
C LEU A 165 -15.20 -10.72 -1.74
N GLU A 166 -16.20 -11.21 -1.01
CA GLU A 166 -17.23 -10.37 -0.37
C GLU A 166 -16.72 -9.47 0.75
N ASN A 167 -15.57 -9.79 1.37
CA ASN A 167 -14.98 -9.01 2.47
C ASN A 167 -14.20 -7.78 1.96
N ILE A 168 -13.91 -7.71 0.67
CA ILE A 168 -13.15 -6.60 0.10
C ILE A 168 -14.05 -5.37 0.02
N ARG A 169 -13.54 -4.25 0.55
CA ARG A 169 -14.18 -2.94 0.58
C ARG A 169 -13.43 -1.91 -0.25
N ILE A 170 -12.13 -2.09 -0.39
CA ILE A 170 -11.27 -1.16 -1.10
C ILE A 170 -10.59 -1.88 -2.27
N LEU A 171 -10.82 -1.38 -3.48
CA LEU A 171 -10.21 -1.91 -4.70
C LEU A 171 -9.39 -0.82 -5.39
N THR A 172 -8.11 -1.09 -5.59
CA THR A 172 -7.23 -0.27 -6.42
C THR A 172 -6.85 -1.05 -7.68
N ILE A 173 -7.00 -0.43 -8.84
CA ILE A 173 -6.61 -0.98 -10.13
C ILE A 173 -5.61 -0.02 -10.75
N ASN A 174 -4.39 -0.48 -10.97
CA ASN A 174 -3.27 0.29 -11.47
C ASN A 174 -2.58 -0.49 -12.60
N PRO A 175 -3.26 -0.71 -13.73
CA PRO A 175 -2.77 -1.60 -14.76
C PRO A 175 -1.46 -1.08 -15.34
N SER A 176 -0.62 -1.99 -15.82
CA SER A 176 0.57 -1.61 -16.56
C SER A 176 0.15 -0.88 -17.85
N TYR A 177 0.95 0.12 -18.28
CA TYR A 177 0.69 0.90 -19.50
C TYR A 177 0.54 0.06 -20.78
N MET A 178 0.97 -1.19 -20.75
CA MET A 178 0.91 -2.13 -21.88
C MET A 178 -0.42 -2.88 -21.98
N ASP A 179 -1.32 -2.76 -21.00
CA ASP A 179 -2.61 -3.43 -21.06
C ASP A 179 -3.60 -2.66 -21.93
N ASP A 180 -4.20 -3.37 -22.89
CA ASP A 180 -5.48 -2.95 -23.46
C ASP A 180 -6.42 -2.68 -22.29
N ASN A 181 -6.96 -1.47 -22.21
CA ASN A 181 -7.83 -0.96 -21.13
C ASN A 181 -9.14 -1.77 -20.89
N ASP A 182 -9.21 -3.04 -21.25
CA ASP A 182 -10.30 -3.97 -21.00
C ASP A 182 -10.25 -4.48 -19.56
N TYR A 183 -10.81 -3.66 -18.66
CA TYR A 183 -10.98 -3.98 -17.26
C TYR A 183 -12.00 -5.11 -16.99
N ASN A 184 -12.82 -5.50 -17.98
CA ASN A 184 -13.95 -6.42 -17.79
C ASN A 184 -14.77 -6.09 -16.53
N ILE A 185 -15.30 -4.86 -16.48
CA ILE A 185 -15.96 -4.25 -15.31
C ILE A 185 -17.09 -5.13 -14.77
N GLU A 186 -17.83 -5.81 -15.66
CA GLU A 186 -18.90 -6.72 -15.26
C GLU A 186 -18.38 -7.88 -14.41
N LYS A 187 -17.34 -8.59 -14.85
CA LYS A 187 -16.74 -9.66 -14.05
C LYS A 187 -16.10 -9.14 -12.77
N LEU A 188 -15.45 -7.98 -12.82
CA LEU A 188 -14.91 -7.33 -11.62
C LEU A 188 -15.99 -7.09 -10.57
N SER A 189 -17.17 -6.58 -10.98
CA SER A 189 -18.27 -6.32 -10.05
C SER A 189 -18.87 -7.59 -9.44
N ILE A 190 -18.73 -8.74 -10.11
CA ILE A 190 -19.14 -10.04 -9.57
C ILE A 190 -18.11 -10.55 -8.56
N VAL A 191 -16.81 -10.44 -8.88
CA VAL A 191 -15.73 -10.87 -7.98
C VAL A 191 -15.67 -9.99 -6.73
N PHE A 192 -15.94 -8.69 -6.87
CA PHE A 192 -15.86 -7.69 -5.81
C PHE A 192 -17.22 -7.00 -5.60
N PRO A 193 -18.22 -7.71 -5.02
CA PRO A 193 -19.59 -7.21 -4.99
C PRO A 193 -19.80 -6.02 -4.03
N ASN A 194 -18.94 -5.87 -3.02
CA ASN A 194 -19.14 -4.96 -1.88
C ASN A 194 -18.08 -3.83 -1.80
N ILE A 195 -17.55 -3.39 -2.94
CA ILE A 195 -16.58 -2.28 -2.95
C ILE A 195 -17.26 -0.97 -2.55
N GLU A 196 -16.68 -0.31 -1.54
CA GLU A 196 -17.05 1.01 -1.05
C GLU A 196 -16.10 2.09 -1.59
N HIS A 197 -14.82 1.76 -1.73
CA HIS A 197 -13.79 2.69 -2.21
C HIS A 197 -13.08 2.11 -3.44
N LEU A 198 -13.22 2.79 -4.57
CA LEU A 198 -12.59 2.41 -5.83
C LEU A 198 -11.53 3.42 -6.25
N TYR A 199 -10.35 2.94 -6.62
CA TYR A 199 -9.34 3.75 -7.30
C TYR A 199 -8.89 3.06 -8.58
N VAL A 200 -8.96 3.75 -9.72
CA VAL A 200 -8.50 3.21 -11.00
C VAL A 200 -7.54 4.20 -11.64
N LYS A 201 -6.29 3.78 -11.87
CA LYS A 201 -5.35 4.54 -12.69
C LYS A 201 -5.52 4.21 -14.16
N HIS A 202 -5.06 5.12 -15.02
CA HIS A 202 -4.99 4.91 -16.47
C HIS A 202 -6.35 4.64 -17.15
N ILE A 203 -7.34 5.50 -16.94
CA ILE A 203 -8.57 5.46 -17.74
C ILE A 203 -8.48 6.38 -18.94
N CYS A 204 -8.60 5.82 -20.14
CA CYS A 204 -8.60 6.62 -21.37
C CYS A 204 -10.00 7.03 -21.87
N VAL A 205 -11.05 6.38 -21.37
CA VAL A 205 -12.43 6.53 -21.88
C VAL A 205 -13.36 6.91 -20.74
N ILE A 206 -13.94 8.11 -20.79
CA ILE A 206 -14.85 8.62 -19.75
C ILE A 206 -16.04 7.69 -19.52
N ALA A 207 -16.61 7.10 -20.58
CA ALA A 207 -17.72 6.15 -20.45
C ALA A 207 -17.38 4.92 -19.59
N LYS A 208 -16.10 4.53 -19.50
CA LYS A 208 -15.66 3.45 -18.60
C LYS A 208 -15.72 3.86 -17.13
N MET A 209 -15.42 5.13 -16.79
CA MET A 209 -15.59 5.63 -15.43
C MET A 209 -17.03 5.44 -14.97
N PHE A 210 -17.99 5.87 -15.78
CA PHE A 210 -19.41 5.67 -15.48
C PHE A 210 -19.80 4.20 -15.45
N SER A 211 -19.23 3.37 -16.32
CA SER A 211 -19.47 1.92 -16.24
C SER A 211 -19.01 1.32 -14.90
N PHE A 212 -17.93 1.83 -14.30
CA PHE A 212 -17.53 1.46 -12.94
C PHE A 212 -18.56 1.96 -11.91
N LEU A 213 -18.93 3.24 -11.96
CA LEU A 213 -19.91 3.83 -11.05
C LEU A 213 -21.26 3.09 -11.08
N ASP A 214 -21.73 2.71 -12.27
CA ASP A 214 -23.00 2.03 -12.47
C ASP A 214 -22.99 0.58 -11.95
N ARG A 215 -21.84 -0.10 -12.02
CA ARG A 215 -21.75 -1.55 -11.73
C ARG A 215 -21.46 -1.85 -10.27
N PHE A 216 -20.72 -0.99 -9.58
CA PHE A 216 -20.39 -1.19 -8.17
C PHE A 216 -21.42 -0.49 -7.27
N LYS A 217 -22.38 -1.28 -6.76
CA LYS A 217 -23.59 -0.78 -6.09
C LYS A 217 -23.35 -0.08 -4.75
N TYR A 218 -22.25 -0.39 -4.07
CA TYR A 218 -21.97 0.08 -2.70
C TYR A 218 -20.89 1.16 -2.63
N LEU A 219 -20.50 1.74 -3.77
CA LEU A 219 -19.48 2.78 -3.78
C LEU A 219 -19.92 3.99 -2.96
N SER A 220 -19.10 4.38 -1.99
CA SER A 220 -19.15 5.67 -1.31
C SER A 220 -18.19 6.67 -1.96
N THR A 221 -17.06 6.17 -2.49
CA THR A 221 -16.09 6.99 -3.20
C THR A 221 -15.50 6.26 -4.40
N ALA A 222 -15.21 7.01 -5.45
CA ALA A 222 -14.47 6.50 -6.60
C ALA A 222 -13.48 7.55 -7.09
N SER A 223 -12.28 7.13 -7.47
CA SER A 223 -11.28 8.02 -8.05
C SER A 223 -10.66 7.41 -9.30
N PHE A 224 -10.50 8.24 -10.32
CA PHE A 224 -10.08 7.82 -11.64
C PHE A 224 -8.98 8.74 -12.16
N GLN A 225 -7.83 8.18 -12.53
CA GLN A 225 -6.79 8.93 -13.24
C GLN A 225 -7.04 8.83 -14.74
N TYR A 226 -7.51 9.93 -15.35
CA TYR A 226 -7.71 10.05 -16.77
C TYR A 226 -6.39 10.26 -17.52
N MET A 227 -6.09 9.38 -18.46
CA MET A 227 -4.96 9.53 -19.38
C MET A 227 -5.43 9.28 -20.81
N PRO A 228 -5.58 10.31 -21.65
CA PRO A 228 -6.06 10.13 -23.02
C PRO A 228 -5.00 9.44 -23.91
N LEU A 229 -5.48 8.67 -24.90
CA LEU A 229 -4.63 7.85 -25.79
C LEU A 229 -3.80 8.68 -26.80
N SER A 230 -4.10 9.97 -26.98
CA SER A 230 -3.42 10.82 -27.96
C SER A 230 -2.33 11.69 -27.31
N SER A 231 -1.11 11.54 -27.81
CA SER A 231 0.11 12.31 -27.49
C SER A 231 0.19 13.69 -28.15
N SER A 232 -0.90 14.21 -28.73
CA SER A 232 -0.91 15.58 -29.25
C SER A 232 -0.95 16.57 -28.10
N ASP A 233 -0.40 17.77 -28.32
CA ASP A 233 -0.28 18.93 -27.41
C ASP A 233 -1.63 19.46 -26.87
N VAL A 234 -2.45 18.59 -26.30
CA VAL A 234 -3.68 18.94 -25.63
C VAL A 234 -3.29 19.33 -24.22
N THR A 235 -3.27 20.64 -23.98
CA THR A 235 -2.97 21.19 -22.66
C THR A 235 -3.86 20.53 -21.60
N THR A 236 -3.34 20.32 -20.39
CA THR A 236 -4.09 19.73 -19.25
C THR A 236 -5.45 20.39 -19.03
N ARG A 237 -5.55 21.71 -19.32
CA ARG A 237 -6.78 22.48 -19.27
C ARG A 237 -7.85 21.96 -20.22
N GLN A 238 -7.49 21.56 -21.43
CA GLN A 238 -8.43 21.05 -22.42
C GLN A 238 -8.97 19.66 -22.00
N HIS A 239 -8.13 18.80 -21.41
CA HIS A 239 -8.59 17.54 -20.80
C HIS A 239 -9.59 17.78 -19.67
N CYS A 240 -9.29 18.74 -18.78
CA CYS A 240 -10.20 19.11 -17.69
C CYS A 240 -11.57 19.55 -18.23
N LEU A 241 -11.59 20.41 -19.26
CA LEU A 241 -12.84 20.89 -19.88
C LEU A 241 -13.64 19.76 -20.55
N THR A 242 -12.98 18.84 -21.24
CA THR A 242 -13.63 17.68 -21.87
C THR A 242 -14.26 16.77 -20.82
N ILE A 243 -13.54 16.45 -19.75
CA ILE A 243 -14.07 15.66 -18.63
C ILE A 243 -15.25 16.39 -18.02
N GLN A 244 -15.08 17.66 -17.62
CA GLN A 244 -16.12 18.44 -16.96
C GLN A 244 -17.40 18.53 -17.81
N SER A 245 -17.29 18.82 -19.11
CA SER A 245 -18.42 18.84 -20.02
C SER A 245 -19.14 17.49 -20.11
N ALA A 246 -18.38 16.38 -20.15
CA ALA A 246 -18.96 15.04 -20.15
C ALA A 246 -19.68 14.72 -18.82
N LEU A 247 -19.07 15.07 -17.68
CA LEU A 247 -19.67 14.91 -16.35
C LEU A 247 -20.97 15.71 -16.23
N ASP A 248 -20.97 16.98 -16.63
CA ASP A 248 -22.15 17.84 -16.56
C ASP A 248 -23.27 17.37 -17.49
N ARG A 249 -22.94 16.86 -18.68
CA ARG A 249 -23.92 16.26 -19.59
C ARG A 249 -24.55 15.02 -18.97
N ILE A 250 -23.74 14.15 -18.36
CA ILE A 250 -24.20 12.87 -17.82
C ILE A 250 -24.98 13.07 -16.51
N ARG A 251 -24.58 14.04 -15.66
CA ARG A 251 -25.32 14.46 -14.46
C ARG A 251 -26.76 14.87 -14.79
N ARG A 252 -27.01 15.44 -15.97
CA ARG A 252 -28.35 15.82 -16.43
C ARG A 252 -29.20 14.65 -16.96
N VAL A 253 -28.56 13.51 -17.26
CA VAL A 253 -29.19 12.38 -17.97
C VAL A 253 -29.32 11.13 -17.09
N GLN A 254 -28.40 10.90 -16.16
CA GLN A 254 -28.40 9.70 -15.30
C GLN A 254 -28.94 9.96 -13.89
N ARG A 255 -29.34 8.87 -13.22
CA ARG A 255 -29.92 8.85 -11.86
C ARG A 255 -28.90 8.98 -10.71
N PHE A 256 -27.61 9.15 -10.99
CA PHE A 256 -26.59 9.17 -9.94
C PHE A 256 -26.58 10.51 -9.22
N HIS A 257 -26.69 10.46 -7.89
CA HIS A 257 -26.39 11.60 -7.03
C HIS A 257 -24.91 11.50 -6.68
N TYR A 258 -24.10 12.45 -7.15
CA TYR A 258 -22.70 12.51 -6.80
C TYR A 258 -22.22 13.95 -6.73
N THR A 259 -21.19 14.16 -5.90
CA THR A 259 -20.32 15.33 -6.00
C THR A 259 -18.99 14.88 -6.60
N TYR A 260 -18.33 15.76 -7.34
CA TYR A 260 -17.03 15.44 -7.90
C TYR A 260 -16.05 16.59 -7.76
N ARG A 261 -14.77 16.24 -7.71
CA ARG A 261 -13.63 17.16 -7.78
C ARG A 261 -12.72 16.69 -8.89
N LEU A 262 -12.15 17.64 -9.61
CA LEU A 262 -11.20 17.37 -10.68
C LEU A 262 -9.87 18.05 -10.37
N ASP A 263 -8.79 17.27 -10.39
CA ASP A 263 -7.42 17.76 -10.19
C ASP A 263 -6.55 17.31 -11.37
N TYR A 264 -6.15 18.22 -12.25
CA TYR A 264 -5.28 18.02 -13.43
C TYR A 264 -5.65 16.84 -14.36
N VAL A 265 -5.41 15.61 -13.91
CA VAL A 265 -5.68 14.34 -14.61
C VAL A 265 -6.54 13.38 -13.81
N SER A 266 -6.97 13.73 -12.60
CA SER A 266 -7.73 12.85 -11.71
C SER A 266 -9.13 13.39 -11.48
N VAL A 267 -10.11 12.49 -11.43
CA VAL A 267 -11.50 12.77 -11.09
C VAL A 267 -11.84 11.99 -9.83
N TYR A 268 -12.35 12.69 -8.82
CA TYR A 268 -12.79 12.13 -7.55
C TYR A 268 -14.31 12.27 -7.47
N PHE A 269 -14.99 11.20 -7.10
CA PHE A 269 -16.44 11.12 -6.89
C PHE A 269 -16.74 10.75 -5.44
N TRP A 270 -17.75 11.41 -4.88
CA TRP A 270 -18.43 11.02 -3.64
C TRP A 270 -19.90 10.74 -4.00
N LEU A 271 -20.37 9.53 -3.70
CA LEU A 271 -21.63 8.94 -4.17
C LEU A 271 -22.61 8.72 -3.01
#